data_AF-A0AAE1SU33-F1
#
_entry.id   AF-A0AAE1SU33-F1
#
_cell.length_a   1.000
_cell.length_b   1.000
_cell.length_c   1.000
_cell.angle_alpha   90.00
_cell.angle_beta   90.00
_cell.angle_gamma   90.00
#
_symmetry.space_group_name_H-M   'P 1'
#
loop_
_entity.id
_entity.type
_entity.pdbx_description
1 polymer ?
#
loop_
_entity_poly.entity_id
_entity_poly.type
_entity_poly.pdbx_seq_one_letter_code
_entity_poly.pdbx_strand_id
1 'polypeptide(L)'
;MSEGSINSTESRNAIKCHCGLNDLNLTAWTDSNAGRRLYKCSRPKVERNKLKKIVDGMNADERYNMRNIVDEMEAISIERDNLRKKLEEMDFVNIQEAAEISILEEKVEEMEFISAQEVGRVVILEKNIKKLKAIIFISWALFLVFLVGMKK
;
A
#
# COMPACT_ATOMS: atom_id res chain seq x y z
N MET A 1 32.50 -3.46 32.56
CA MET A 1 32.12 -2.76 31.32
C MET A 1 30.61 -2.72 31.32
N SER A 2 29.99 -1.57 31.60
CA SER A 2 28.52 -1.46 31.66
C SER A 2 28.01 -0.92 30.34
N GLU A 3 27.17 -1.72 29.67
CA GLU A 3 26.44 -1.35 28.47
C GLU A 3 25.44 -0.24 28.81
N GLY A 4 25.60 0.90 28.16
CA GLY A 4 24.70 2.04 28.32
C GLY A 4 23.42 1.84 27.52
N SER A 5 22.31 1.62 28.23
CA SER A 5 20.95 1.65 27.70
C SER A 5 20.64 3.01 27.07
N ILE A 6 20.18 3.01 25.82
CA ILE A 6 19.76 4.22 25.08
C ILE A 6 18.24 4.29 25.12
N ASN A 7 17.69 5.23 25.88
CA ASN A 7 16.26 5.54 25.87
C ASN A 7 15.87 6.19 24.53
N SER A 8 14.85 5.65 23.87
CA SER A 8 14.37 6.02 22.53
C SER A 8 13.72 7.41 22.43
N THR A 9 13.51 8.10 23.55
CA THR A 9 12.90 9.44 23.61
C THR A 9 13.87 10.60 23.45
N GLU A 10 15.19 10.41 23.58
CA GLU A 10 16.19 11.49 23.41
C GLU A 10 16.60 11.75 21.94
N SER A 11 16.19 10.90 20.99
CA SER A 11 16.65 11.01 19.59
C SER A 11 16.14 12.25 18.85
N ARG A 12 15.04 12.89 19.31
CA ARG A 12 14.46 14.07 18.66
C ARG A 12 15.23 15.37 18.91
N ASN A 13 16.08 15.44 19.93
CA ASN A 13 16.89 16.62 20.28
C ASN A 13 18.40 16.34 20.23
N ALA A 14 18.82 15.35 19.45
CA ALA A 14 20.24 14.99 19.36
C ALA A 14 21.03 16.11 18.67
N ILE A 15 21.97 16.71 19.41
CA ILE A 15 22.96 17.64 18.83
C ILE A 15 23.80 16.86 17.83
N LYS A 16 23.88 17.37 16.59
CA LYS A 16 24.69 16.77 15.53
C LYS A 16 26.09 17.37 15.53
N CYS A 17 27.09 16.51 15.42
CA CYS A 17 28.45 16.93 15.14
C CYS A 17 28.56 17.51 13.72
N HIS A 18 29.55 18.36 13.47
CA HIS A 18 29.93 18.79 12.12
C HIS A 18 30.23 17.65 11.14
N CYS A 19 30.49 16.42 11.62
CA CYS A 19 30.63 15.25 10.75
C CYS A 19 29.31 14.54 10.42
N GLY A 20 28.15 15.11 10.78
CA GLY A 20 26.81 14.59 10.47
C GLY A 20 26.27 13.50 11.42
N LEU A 21 27.10 12.99 12.34
CA LEU A 21 26.70 11.98 13.34
C LEU A 21 26.17 12.65 14.62
N ASN A 22 25.30 11.95 15.35
CA ASN A 22 24.81 12.40 16.66
C ASN A 22 25.97 12.45 17.68
N ASP A 23 26.06 13.54 18.44
CA ASP A 23 27.03 13.68 19.52
C ASP A 23 26.67 12.75 20.70
N LEU A 24 27.71 12.23 21.34
CA LEU A 24 27.59 11.48 22.58
C LEU A 24 27.39 12.48 23.73
N ASN A 25 26.29 12.33 24.46
CA ASN A 25 26.03 13.09 25.69
C ASN A 25 26.75 12.42 26.87
N LEU A 26 27.68 13.14 27.48
CA LEU A 26 28.49 12.68 28.60
C LEU A 26 28.22 13.57 29.81
N THR A 27 27.95 12.97 30.97
CA THR A 27 27.87 13.70 32.23
C THR A 27 29.22 13.67 32.94
N ALA A 28 29.73 14.83 33.31
CA ALA A 28 30.95 14.93 34.09
C ALA A 28 30.68 14.57 35.56
N TRP A 29 31.58 13.79 36.15
CA TRP A 29 31.48 13.31 37.53
C TRP A 29 32.67 13.74 38.40
N THR A 30 33.48 14.70 37.95
CA THR A 30 34.60 15.19 38.76
C THR A 30 34.10 16.23 39.75
N ASP A 31 34.68 16.30 40.95
CA ASP A 31 34.20 17.14 42.06
C ASP A 31 34.03 18.61 41.68
N SER A 32 34.84 19.12 40.73
CA SER A 32 34.77 20.51 40.26
C SER A 32 33.70 20.79 39.20
N ASN A 33 33.06 19.77 38.61
CA ASN A 33 32.09 19.94 37.52
C ASN A 33 30.98 18.87 37.48
N ALA A 34 30.73 18.21 38.61
CA ALA A 34 29.76 17.13 38.72
C ALA A 34 28.37 17.56 38.21
N GLY A 35 27.77 16.72 37.37
CA GLY A 35 26.45 16.97 36.76
C GLY A 35 26.48 17.79 35.46
N ARG A 36 27.63 18.36 35.05
CA ARG A 36 27.72 19.10 33.78
C ARG A 36 27.64 18.16 32.58
N ARG A 37 26.79 18.48 31.60
CA ARG A 37 26.69 17.76 30.32
C ARG A 37 27.76 18.26 29.34
N LEU A 38 28.44 17.33 28.69
CA LEU A 38 29.46 17.55 27.67
C LEU A 38 29.05 16.76 26.42
N TYR A 39 29.07 17.43 25.27
CA TYR A 39 28.81 16.78 23.99
C TYR A 39 30.13 16.47 23.30
N LYS A 40 30.28 15.23 22.83
CA LYS A 40 31.48 14.79 22.13
C LYS A 40 31.09 13.96 20.91
N CYS A 41 31.64 14.32 19.76
CA CYS A 41 31.48 13.53 18.55
C CYS A 41 31.77 12.05 18.79
N SER A 42 30.78 11.22 18.46
CA SER A 42 30.80 9.75 18.59
C SER A 42 31.85 9.10 17.68
N ARG A 43 32.34 9.82 16.67
CA ARG A 43 33.34 9.31 15.74
C ARG A 43 34.69 9.09 16.44
N PRO A 44 35.35 7.93 16.24
CA PRO A 44 36.67 7.66 16.79
C PRO A 44 37.66 8.77 16.44
N LYS A 45 38.55 9.12 17.38
CA LYS A 45 39.55 10.19 17.17
C LYS A 45 40.40 9.96 15.90
N VAL A 46 40.75 8.70 15.62
CA VAL A 46 41.54 8.31 14.45
C VAL A 46 40.81 8.66 13.15
N GLU A 47 39.51 8.38 13.06
CA GLU A 47 38.70 8.70 11.88
C GLU A 47 38.46 10.20 11.72
N ARG A 48 38.22 10.91 12.83
CA ARG A 48 38.13 12.39 12.80
C ARG A 48 39.39 13.03 12.25
N ASN A 49 40.55 12.55 12.68
CA ASN A 49 41.84 13.06 12.21
C ASN A 49 42.08 12.73 10.72
N LYS A 50 41.65 11.55 10.26
CA LYS A 50 41.71 11.19 8.83
C LYS A 50 40.82 12.09 7.98
N LEU A 51 39.57 12.29 8.40
CA LEU A 51 38.62 13.15 7.68
C LEU A 51 39.12 14.60 7.62
N LYS A 52 39.62 15.12 8.75
CA LYS A 52 40.21 16.45 8.81
C LYS A 52 41.40 16.60 7.86
N LYS A 53 42.30 15.62 7.80
CA LYS A 53 43.43 15.63 6.86
C LYS A 53 42.99 15.62 5.39
N ILE A 54 41.92 14.89 5.06
CA ILE A 54 41.36 14.88 3.70
C ILE A 54 40.81 16.27 3.37
N VAL A 55 39.95 16.84 4.22
CA VAL A 55 39.32 18.16 4.00
C VAL A 55 40.33 19.30 3.95
N ASP A 56 41.33 19.27 4.84
CA ASP A 56 42.41 20.28 4.89
C ASP A 56 43.33 20.16 3.65
N GLY A 57 43.47 18.96 3.09
CA GLY A 57 44.27 18.67 1.89
C GLY A 57 43.57 18.97 0.55
N MET A 58 42.26 19.23 0.56
CA MET A 58 41.51 19.53 -0.66
C MET A 58 41.83 20.92 -1.20
N ASN A 59 41.87 21.06 -2.53
CA ASN A 59 41.92 22.35 -3.20
C ASN A 59 40.51 22.99 -3.26
N ALA A 60 40.41 24.21 -3.80
CA ALA A 60 39.14 24.95 -3.85
C ALA A 60 38.08 24.28 -4.73
N ASP A 61 38.51 23.69 -5.85
CA ASP A 61 37.65 23.01 -6.82
C ASP A 61 37.08 21.71 -6.25
N GLU A 62 37.93 20.89 -5.63
CA GLU A 62 37.52 19.67 -4.93
C GLU A 62 36.50 19.97 -3.82
N ARG A 63 36.69 21.07 -3.07
CA ARG A 63 35.72 21.50 -2.03
C ARG A 63 34.41 22.02 -2.62
N TYR A 64 34.44 22.60 -3.81
CA TYR A 64 33.22 23.02 -4.51
C TYR A 64 32.45 21.79 -5.00
N ASN A 65 33.12 20.87 -5.69
CA ASN A 65 32.52 19.64 -6.19
C ASN A 65 31.92 18.79 -5.06
N MET A 66 32.61 18.68 -3.92
CA MET A 66 32.08 17.95 -2.77
C MET A 66 30.80 18.59 -2.20
N ARG A 67 30.72 19.92 -2.14
CA ARG A 67 29.50 20.60 -1.70
C ARG A 67 28.36 20.36 -2.68
N ASN A 68 28.62 20.50 -3.97
CA ASN A 68 27.63 20.26 -5.00
C ASN A 68 27.07 18.83 -4.93
N ILE A 69 27.95 17.82 -4.75
CA ILE A 69 27.52 16.42 -4.56
C ILE A 69 26.64 16.27 -3.31
N VAL A 70 27.01 16.91 -2.19
CA VAL A 70 26.21 16.85 -0.96
C VAL A 70 24.82 17.45 -1.16
N ASP A 71 24.74 18.61 -1.83
CA ASP A 71 23.48 19.29 -2.12
C ASP A 71 22.59 18.44 -3.05
N GLU A 72 23.18 17.83 -4.08
CA GLU A 72 22.48 16.88 -4.96
C GLU A 72 21.98 15.64 -4.21
N MET A 73 22.79 15.09 -3.31
CA MET A 73 22.37 13.95 -2.48
C MET A 73 21.20 14.30 -1.54
N GLU A 74 21.20 15.52 -1.00
CA GLU A 74 20.08 16.01 -0.17
C GLU A 74 18.80 16.15 -1.00
N ALA A 75 18.89 16.73 -2.20
CA ALA A 75 17.77 16.84 -3.14
C ALA A 75 17.21 15.45 -3.52
N ILE A 76 18.08 14.50 -3.86
CA ILE A 76 17.69 13.12 -4.18
C ILE A 76 17.03 12.43 -2.96
N SER A 77 17.54 12.66 -1.75
CA SER A 77 16.93 12.09 -0.54
C SER A 77 15.51 12.61 -0.31
N ILE A 78 15.28 13.91 -0.53
CA ILE A 78 13.95 14.53 -0.42
C ILE A 78 13.00 13.93 -1.46
N GLU A 79 13.45 13.80 -2.71
CA GLU A 79 12.64 13.22 -3.78
C GLU A 79 12.28 11.76 -3.50
N ARG A 80 13.25 10.95 -3.05
CA ARG A 80 13.03 9.55 -2.63
C ARG A 80 11.96 9.46 -1.54
N ASP A 81 12.02 10.34 -0.55
CA ASP A 81 11.05 10.32 0.56
C ASP A 81 9.64 10.72 0.09
N ASN A 82 9.54 11.64 -0.87
CA ASN A 82 8.26 11.98 -1.51
C ASN A 82 7.71 10.82 -2.35
N LEU A 83 8.56 10.14 -3.12
CA LEU A 83 8.15 8.97 -3.91
C LEU A 83 7.70 7.83 -3.01
N ARG A 84 8.38 7.60 -1.88
CA ARG A 84 7.96 6.60 -0.89
C ARG A 84 6.55 6.87 -0.36
N LYS A 85 6.23 8.11 0.00
CA LYS A 85 4.88 8.48 0.46
C LYS A 85 3.83 8.22 -0.62
N LYS A 86 4.10 8.59 -1.87
CA LYS A 86 3.19 8.31 -2.99
C LYS A 86 2.98 6.82 -3.21
N LEU A 87 4.01 6.00 -3.00
CA LEU A 87 3.92 4.55 -3.09
C LEU A 87 3.02 3.99 -1.97
N GLU A 88 3.21 4.45 -0.74
CA GLU A 88 2.35 4.07 0.41
C GLU A 88 0.88 4.46 0.18
N GLU A 89 0.62 5.64 -0.40
CA GLU A 89 -0.74 6.07 -0.78
C GLU A 89 -1.34 5.17 -1.88
N MET A 90 -0.56 4.82 -2.90
CA MET A 90 -1.00 3.94 -3.98
C MET A 90 -1.29 2.52 -3.48
N ASP A 91 -0.42 1.98 -2.62
CA ASP A 91 -0.62 0.66 -2.02
C ASP A 91 -1.91 0.60 -1.20
N PHE A 92 -2.22 1.67 -0.47
CA PHE A 92 -3.49 1.77 0.26
C PHE A 92 -4.71 1.73 -0.66
N VAL A 93 -4.70 2.52 -1.75
CA VAL A 93 -5.79 2.52 -2.74
C VAL A 93 -5.90 1.15 -3.41
N ASN A 94 -4.79 0.53 -3.78
CA ASN A 94 -4.79 -0.77 -4.44
C ASN A 94 -5.34 -1.89 -3.54
N ILE A 95 -5.05 -1.86 -2.23
CA ILE A 95 -5.65 -2.78 -1.26
C ILE A 95 -7.17 -2.58 -1.17
N GLN A 96 -7.63 -1.32 -1.18
CA GLN A 96 -9.06 -1.02 -1.16
C GLN A 96 -9.76 -1.50 -2.43
N GLU A 97 -9.19 -1.20 -3.61
CA GLU A 97 -9.73 -1.64 -4.90
C GLU A 97 -9.78 -3.17 -5.01
N ALA A 98 -8.74 -3.88 -4.54
CA ALA A 98 -8.74 -5.34 -4.50
C ALA A 98 -9.88 -5.91 -3.64
N ALA A 99 -10.20 -5.27 -2.50
CA ALA A 99 -11.33 -5.67 -1.67
C ALA A 99 -12.68 -5.40 -2.36
N GLU A 100 -12.82 -4.26 -3.04
CA GLU A 100 -14.03 -3.92 -3.81
C GLU A 100 -14.25 -4.89 -4.98
N ILE A 101 -13.17 -5.27 -5.69
CA ILE A 101 -13.22 -6.27 -6.76
C ILE A 101 -13.69 -7.62 -6.22
N SER A 102 -13.16 -8.08 -5.09
CA SER A 102 -13.58 -9.35 -4.49
C SER A 102 -15.07 -9.37 -4.13
N ILE A 103 -15.60 -8.27 -3.60
CA ILE A 103 -17.05 -8.15 -3.32
C ILE A 103 -17.87 -8.17 -4.61
N LEU A 104 -17.35 -7.54 -5.67
CA LEU A 104 -18.03 -7.49 -6.96
C LEU A 104 -18.06 -8.87 -7.64
N GLU A 105 -16.96 -9.63 -7.55
CA GLU A 105 -16.88 -11.01 -8.03
C GLU A 105 -17.94 -11.90 -7.37
N GLU A 106 -18.11 -11.82 -6.04
CA GLU A 106 -19.15 -12.58 -5.32
C GLU A 106 -20.56 -12.25 -5.83
N LYS A 107 -20.86 -10.96 -6.06
CA LYS A 107 -22.16 -10.53 -6.61
C LYS A 107 -22.39 -10.98 -8.05
N VAL A 108 -21.32 -11.06 -8.85
CA VAL A 108 -21.40 -11.58 -10.22
C VAL A 108 -21.73 -13.07 -10.19
N GLU A 109 -21.08 -13.85 -9.33
CA GLU A 109 -21.40 -15.28 -9.16
C GLU A 109 -22.85 -15.50 -8.70
N GLU A 110 -23.35 -14.68 -7.76
CA GLU A 110 -24.75 -14.73 -7.32
C GLU A 110 -25.72 -14.44 -8.48
N MET A 111 -25.43 -13.42 -9.30
CA MET A 111 -26.25 -13.05 -10.44
C MET A 111 -26.26 -14.15 -11.52
N GLU A 112 -25.10 -14.76 -11.79
CA GLU A 112 -25.00 -15.89 -12.71
C GLU A 112 -25.85 -17.07 -12.23
N PHE A 113 -25.81 -17.39 -10.95
CA PHE A 113 -26.63 -18.45 -10.36
C PHE A 113 -28.13 -18.18 -10.51
N ILE A 114 -28.58 -16.97 -10.19
CA ILE A 114 -30.00 -16.57 -10.33
C ILE A 114 -30.42 -16.68 -11.80
N SER A 115 -29.60 -16.20 -12.72
CA SER A 115 -29.89 -16.26 -14.17
C SER A 115 -30.05 -17.71 -14.66
N ALA A 116 -29.18 -18.62 -14.22
CA ALA A 116 -29.27 -20.03 -14.55
C ALA A 116 -30.56 -20.67 -14.02
N GLN A 117 -30.97 -20.31 -12.80
CA GLN A 117 -32.22 -20.77 -12.21
C GLN A 117 -33.44 -20.27 -12.98
N GLU A 118 -33.44 -18.99 -13.39
CA GLU A 118 -34.52 -18.40 -14.19
C GLU A 118 -34.65 -19.05 -15.57
N VAL A 119 -33.53 -19.26 -16.26
CA VAL A 119 -33.52 -19.98 -17.55
C VAL A 119 -34.13 -21.37 -17.39
N GLY A 120 -33.79 -22.10 -16.33
CA GLY A 120 -34.40 -23.40 -16.02
C GLY A 120 -35.92 -23.33 -15.85
N ARG A 121 -36.42 -22.32 -15.11
CA ARG A 121 -37.86 -22.09 -14.91
C ARG A 121 -38.57 -21.77 -16.22
N VAL A 122 -37.97 -20.93 -17.07
CA VAL A 122 -38.53 -20.58 -18.39
C VAL A 122 -38.66 -21.82 -19.26
N VAL A 123 -37.65 -22.70 -19.32
CA VAL A 123 -37.71 -23.95 -20.10
C VAL A 123 -38.87 -24.85 -19.64
N ILE A 124 -39.10 -24.96 -18.33
CA ILE A 124 -40.22 -25.73 -17.77
C ILE A 124 -41.56 -25.10 -18.19
N LEU A 125 -41.69 -23.77 -18.07
CA LEU A 125 -42.87 -23.03 -18.49
C LEU A 125 -43.16 -23.22 -19.99
N GLU A 126 -42.14 -23.14 -20.84
CA GLU A 126 -42.29 -23.38 -22.28
C GLU A 126 -42.81 -24.78 -22.58
N LYS A 127 -42.31 -25.81 -21.87
CA LYS A 127 -42.79 -27.18 -22.01
C LYS A 127 -44.28 -27.30 -21.63
N ASN A 128 -44.68 -26.63 -20.56
CA ASN A 128 -46.08 -26.61 -20.12
C ASN A 128 -46.99 -25.86 -21.11
N ILE A 129 -46.53 -24.72 -21.64
CA ILE A 129 -47.26 -23.96 -22.67
C ILE A 129 -47.44 -24.81 -23.94
N LYS A 130 -46.40 -25.52 -24.39
CA LYS A 130 -46.50 -26.42 -25.56
C LYS A 130 -47.53 -27.52 -25.35
N LYS A 131 -47.57 -28.14 -24.16
CA LYS A 131 -48.60 -29.13 -23.80
C LYS A 131 -49.99 -28.52 -23.80
N LEU A 132 -50.17 -27.34 -23.19
CA LEU A 132 -51.46 -26.66 -23.12
C LEU A 132 -51.97 -26.29 -24.52
N LYS A 133 -51.10 -25.78 -25.39
CA LYS A 133 -51.44 -25.51 -26.80
C LYS A 133 -51.92 -26.78 -27.52
N ALA A 134 -51.25 -27.92 -27.33
CA ALA A 134 -51.67 -29.18 -27.94
C ALA A 134 -53.07 -29.61 -27.47
N ILE A 135 -53.36 -29.48 -26.16
CA ILE A 135 -54.69 -29.79 -25.60
C ILE A 135 -55.75 -28.89 -26.25
N ILE A 136 -55.51 -27.58 -26.34
CA ILE A 136 -56.43 -26.63 -26.97
C ILE A 136 -56.69 -27.02 -28.44
N PHE A 137 -55.65 -27.34 -29.21
CA PHE A 137 -55.81 -27.78 -30.60
C PHE A 137 -56.68 -29.04 -30.73
N ILE A 138 -56.47 -30.05 -29.87
CA ILE A 138 -57.27 -31.27 -29.85
C ILE A 138 -58.73 -30.95 -29.49
N SER A 139 -58.97 -30.14 -28.45
CA SER A 139 -60.33 -29.74 -28.05
C SER A 139 -61.05 -29.00 -29.17
N TRP A 140 -60.38 -28.09 -29.89
CA TRP A 140 -60.95 -27.38 -31.04
C TRP A 140 -61.28 -28.33 -32.19
N ALA A 141 -60.40 -29.29 -32.51
CA ALA A 141 -60.67 -30.28 -33.56
C ALA A 141 -61.90 -31.13 -33.24
N LEU A 142 -62.01 -31.61 -31.99
CA LEU A 142 -63.17 -32.37 -31.51
C LEU A 142 -64.45 -31.53 -31.56
N PHE A 143 -64.39 -30.26 -31.16
CA PHE A 143 -65.53 -29.36 -31.19
C PHE A 143 -66.05 -29.12 -32.62
N LEU A 144 -65.15 -28.94 -33.59
CA LEU A 144 -65.52 -28.80 -34.99
C LEU A 144 -66.18 -30.06 -35.56
N VAL A 145 -65.68 -31.25 -35.21
CA VAL A 145 -66.31 -32.52 -35.60
C VAL A 145 -67.72 -32.63 -35.04
N PHE A 146 -67.91 -32.26 -33.77
CA PHE A 146 -69.23 -32.25 -33.13
C PHE A 146 -70.22 -31.31 -33.83
N LEU A 147 -69.80 -30.07 -34.14
CA LEU A 147 -70.65 -29.09 -34.84
C LEU A 147 -71.06 -29.55 -36.24
N VAL A 148 -70.17 -30.22 -36.98
CA VAL A 148 -70.50 -30.78 -38.31
C VAL A 148 -71.47 -31.95 -38.17
N GLY A 149 -71.32 -32.79 -37.13
CA GLY A 149 -72.22 -33.89 -36.83
C GLY A 149 -73.66 -33.46 -36.54
N MET A 150 -73.85 -32.31 -35.89
CA MET A 150 -75.19 -31.77 -35.59
C MET A 150 -75.94 -31.20 -36.80
N LYS A 151 -75.28 -31.00 -37.94
CA LYS A 151 -75.89 -30.43 -39.17
C LYS A 151 -76.34 -31.48 -40.20
N LYS A 152 -76.14 -32.78 -39.92
CA LYS A 152 -76.67 -33.89 -40.70
C LYS A 152 -77.92 -34.46 -40.05
#